data_AF-A0A3S3R0T4-F1
#
_entry.id   AF-A0A3S3R0T4-F1
#
_cell.length_a   1.000
_cell.length_b   1.000
_cell.length_c   1.000
_cell.angle_alpha   90.00
_cell.angle_beta   90.00
_cell.angle_gamma   90.00
#
_symmetry.space_group_name_H-M   'P 1'
#
loop_
_entity.id
_entity.type
_entity.pdbx_description
1 polymer ?
#
loop_
_entity_poly.entity_id
_entity_poly.type
_entity_poly.pdbx_seq_one_letter_code
_entity_poly.pdbx_strand_id
1 'polypeptide(L)'
;MTSRFSTLQNRDLRPQRPAEAAPVAHHAVVIPTTRKPVAPKAEAAPGKNTNKVLDARVRIHRMLLEEINLVALERLPKDEMRRQVHEFVSEKTRQERMAINTAELDALVDDIVDEMVGLGPLEPLLKDPEINDILINGHQNCFVERRGKLQQVHIPFKDEAHLLRIINKIVAAVGRRVDESAPMVDARMLDGSRFNAAIRPVGVDGPLVSIRKFSKNKLGLHKLVEFGAITQN
;
A
#
# COMPACT_ATOMS: atom_id res chain seq x y z
N MET A 1 -75.16 52.47 -39.54
CA MET A 1 -74.37 52.66 -40.78
C MET A 1 -73.59 51.37 -41.06
N THR A 2 -73.91 50.77 -42.21
CA THR A 2 -73.21 49.82 -43.12
C THR A 2 -71.67 49.71 -42.97
N SER A 3 -70.90 48.68 -43.39
CA SER A 3 -70.94 47.21 -43.60
C SER A 3 -69.57 46.80 -44.21
N ARG A 4 -69.14 45.54 -44.01
CA ARG A 4 -68.47 44.62 -44.99
C ARG A 4 -66.93 44.53 -45.18
N PHE A 5 -66.49 43.26 -45.14
CA PHE A 5 -65.42 42.52 -45.86
C PHE A 5 -64.01 42.26 -45.26
N SER A 6 -63.80 40.96 -44.91
CA SER A 6 -62.72 40.02 -45.28
C SER A 6 -61.23 40.40 -45.20
N THR A 7 -60.43 39.66 -44.43
CA THR A 7 -59.16 39.04 -44.89
C THR A 7 -58.65 37.92 -43.96
N LEU A 8 -58.24 36.80 -44.57
CA LEU A 8 -57.13 35.83 -44.32
C LEU A 8 -56.37 35.96 -42.96
N GLN A 9 -55.89 34.90 -42.28
CA GLN A 9 -55.05 33.82 -42.81
C GLN A 9 -54.71 32.80 -41.69
N ASN A 10 -54.79 31.49 -42.02
CA ASN A 10 -53.88 30.36 -41.71
C ASN A 10 -53.48 29.98 -40.27
N ARG A 11 -53.24 28.70 -39.93
CA ARG A 11 -53.50 27.36 -40.52
C ARG A 11 -52.93 26.37 -39.50
N ASP A 12 -53.75 25.42 -39.05
CA ASP A 12 -53.31 24.14 -38.51
C ASP A 12 -53.62 23.07 -39.57
N LEU A 13 -52.77 22.03 -39.68
CA LEU A 13 -53.12 20.62 -39.94
C LEU A 13 -51.95 19.82 -40.57
N ARG A 14 -51.81 18.60 -40.04
CA ARG A 14 -50.75 17.59 -40.17
C ARG A 14 -50.52 17.07 -41.60
N PRO A 15 -49.32 16.55 -41.93
CA PRO A 15 -49.12 15.79 -43.16
C PRO A 15 -49.19 14.26 -42.94
N GLN A 16 -49.90 13.58 -43.84
CA GLN A 16 -49.75 12.14 -44.16
C GLN A 16 -48.66 11.97 -45.24
N ARG A 17 -48.02 10.80 -45.32
CA ARG A 17 -47.13 10.39 -46.44
C ARG A 17 -47.66 9.13 -47.14
N PRO A 18 -47.58 9.04 -48.48
CA PRO A 18 -47.82 7.82 -49.25
C PRO A 18 -46.52 7.09 -49.67
N ALA A 19 -46.71 5.89 -50.22
CA ALA A 19 -45.73 4.83 -50.53
C ALA A 19 -45.04 4.93 -51.91
N GLU A 20 -43.93 4.21 -52.12
CA GLU A 20 -43.47 3.74 -53.45
C GLU A 20 -42.58 2.47 -53.37
N ALA A 21 -42.47 1.76 -54.49
CA ALA A 21 -42.33 0.32 -54.67
C ALA A 21 -40.89 -0.28 -54.83
N ALA A 22 -40.75 -1.56 -54.40
CA ALA A 22 -40.14 -2.78 -55.00
C ALA A 22 -39.12 -2.71 -56.20
N PRO A 23 -38.49 -3.84 -56.63
CA PRO A 23 -37.92 -5.04 -55.95
C PRO A 23 -36.56 -5.50 -56.55
N VAL A 24 -35.82 -6.46 -55.96
CA VAL A 24 -35.21 -7.56 -56.76
C VAL A 24 -34.85 -8.83 -55.95
N ALA A 25 -35.34 -9.97 -56.46
CA ALA A 25 -34.83 -11.34 -56.45
C ALA A 25 -34.61 -12.11 -55.14
N HIS A 26 -35.55 -13.04 -54.87
CA HIS A 26 -35.34 -14.26 -54.09
C HIS A 26 -34.87 -15.41 -54.99
N HIS A 27 -33.94 -16.25 -54.51
CA HIS A 27 -33.94 -17.73 -54.53
C HIS A 27 -32.70 -18.19 -53.72
N ALA A 28 -32.80 -18.51 -52.43
CA ALA A 28 -33.32 -19.72 -51.77
C ALA A 28 -32.25 -20.81 -51.58
N VAL A 29 -31.71 -20.99 -50.36
CA VAL A 29 -31.30 -22.31 -49.79
C VAL A 29 -31.35 -22.27 -48.24
N VAL A 30 -31.92 -23.34 -47.67
CA VAL A 30 -32.14 -23.76 -46.25
C VAL A 30 -30.78 -23.99 -45.54
N ILE A 31 -30.53 -23.90 -44.21
CA ILE A 31 -30.85 -24.74 -43.02
C ILE A 31 -30.27 -24.01 -41.74
N PRO A 32 -30.35 -24.49 -40.46
CA PRO A 32 -31.34 -24.02 -39.50
C PRO A 32 -30.78 -23.56 -38.12
N THR A 33 -31.69 -23.07 -37.28
CA THR A 33 -31.74 -23.18 -35.80
C THR A 33 -30.75 -22.43 -34.89
N THR A 34 -31.35 -21.52 -34.10
CA THR A 34 -30.97 -21.02 -32.77
C THR A 34 -29.62 -20.33 -32.59
N ARG A 35 -29.61 -18.99 -32.76
CA ARG A 35 -28.68 -18.13 -32.02
C ARG A 35 -29.30 -17.69 -30.71
N LYS A 36 -28.79 -18.28 -29.63
CA LYS A 36 -28.95 -17.82 -28.24
C LYS A 36 -28.31 -16.42 -28.12
N PRO A 37 -28.96 -15.42 -27.51
CA PRO A 37 -28.38 -14.09 -27.38
C PRO A 37 -27.19 -14.13 -26.41
N VAL A 38 -26.08 -13.52 -26.82
CA VAL A 38 -24.85 -13.39 -26.03
C VAL A 38 -25.07 -12.34 -24.94
N ALA A 39 -24.97 -12.75 -23.67
CA ALA A 39 -25.01 -11.89 -22.51
C ALA A 39 -23.75 -11.01 -22.43
N PRO A 40 -23.83 -9.79 -21.84
CA PRO A 40 -22.69 -8.90 -21.72
C PRO A 40 -21.62 -9.50 -20.80
N LYS A 41 -20.37 -9.34 -21.20
CA LYS A 41 -19.17 -9.81 -20.49
C LYS A 41 -19.08 -9.10 -19.14
N ALA A 42 -19.37 -9.83 -18.06
CA ALA A 42 -19.18 -9.35 -16.70
C ALA A 42 -17.69 -9.09 -16.44
N GLU A 43 -17.38 -7.89 -15.97
CA GLU A 43 -16.09 -7.55 -15.38
C GLU A 43 -15.84 -8.47 -14.17
N ALA A 44 -14.70 -9.15 -14.18
CA ALA A 44 -14.31 -10.05 -13.11
C ALA A 44 -14.02 -9.24 -11.83
N ALA A 45 -14.81 -9.50 -10.79
CA ALA A 45 -14.49 -9.08 -9.42
C ALA A 45 -13.07 -9.57 -9.04
N PRO A 46 -12.30 -8.82 -8.23
CA PRO A 46 -10.97 -9.26 -7.78
C PRO A 46 -11.13 -10.51 -6.90
N GLY A 47 -10.86 -11.67 -7.50
CA GLY A 47 -11.27 -12.97 -6.99
C GLY A 47 -10.30 -13.54 -5.96
N LYS A 48 -10.88 -14.25 -4.98
CA LYS A 48 -10.36 -15.22 -3.98
C LYS A 48 -8.90 -15.69 -4.00
N ASN A 49 -8.18 -15.67 -5.13
CA ASN A 49 -6.79 -16.07 -5.25
C ASN A 49 -5.81 -15.06 -4.65
N THR A 50 -6.06 -13.75 -4.78
CA THR A 50 -5.23 -12.72 -4.13
C THR A 50 -5.23 -12.85 -2.61
N ASN A 51 -6.39 -13.13 -2.01
CA ASN A 51 -6.49 -13.39 -0.57
C ASN A 51 -5.72 -14.65 -0.13
N LYS A 52 -5.72 -15.72 -0.94
CA LYS A 52 -4.91 -16.92 -0.64
C LYS A 52 -3.41 -16.66 -0.69
N VAL A 53 -2.95 -15.85 -1.65
CA VAL A 53 -1.54 -15.46 -1.78
C VAL A 53 -1.12 -14.50 -0.66
N LEU A 54 -1.99 -13.55 -0.27
CA LEU A 54 -1.79 -12.71 0.91
C LEU A 54 -1.71 -13.53 2.20
N ASP A 55 -2.60 -14.51 2.39
CA ASP A 55 -2.57 -15.41 3.55
C ASP A 55 -1.35 -16.34 3.54
N ALA A 56 -0.88 -16.77 2.36
CA ALA A 56 0.35 -17.54 2.22
C ALA A 56 1.58 -16.69 2.54
N ARG A 57 1.60 -15.43 2.08
CA ARG A 57 2.64 -14.44 2.38
C ARG A 57 2.77 -14.21 3.87
N VAL A 58 1.68 -13.89 4.57
CA VAL A 58 1.70 -13.62 6.02
C VAL A 58 2.17 -14.86 6.81
N ARG A 59 1.77 -16.07 6.37
CA ARG A 59 2.22 -17.31 7.01
C ARG A 59 3.69 -17.59 6.79
N ILE A 60 4.16 -17.55 5.54
CA ILE A 60 5.58 -17.79 5.22
C ILE A 60 6.44 -16.74 5.90
N HIS A 61 6.02 -15.47 5.88
CA HIS A 61 6.69 -14.36 6.57
C HIS A 61 6.88 -14.64 8.06
N ARG A 62 5.80 -15.08 8.74
CA ARG A 62 5.87 -15.49 10.14
C ARG A 62 6.83 -16.68 10.36
N MET A 63 6.79 -17.68 9.49
CA MET A 63 7.63 -18.89 9.62
C MET A 63 9.11 -18.62 9.37
N LEU A 64 9.43 -17.79 8.37
CA LEU A 64 10.78 -17.28 8.11
C LEU A 64 11.33 -16.60 9.35
N LEU A 65 10.52 -15.72 9.92
CA LEU A 65 10.88 -15.01 11.12
C LEU A 65 11.13 -15.95 12.30
N GLU A 66 10.33 -17.01 12.47
CA GLU A 66 10.43 -18.00 13.55
C GLU A 66 11.66 -18.92 13.45
N GLU A 67 12.01 -19.43 12.26
CA GLU A 67 13.06 -20.44 12.10
C GLU A 67 14.41 -19.91 11.59
N ILE A 68 14.43 -18.77 10.89
CA ILE A 68 15.69 -18.21 10.39
C ILE A 68 16.36 -17.40 11.50
N ASN A 69 17.65 -17.67 11.70
CA ASN A 69 18.52 -16.76 12.43
C ASN A 69 18.82 -15.52 11.55
N LEU A 70 17.88 -14.57 11.53
CA LEU A 70 17.96 -13.36 10.72
C LEU A 70 19.27 -12.58 10.97
N VAL A 71 19.82 -12.66 12.18
CA VAL A 71 21.09 -12.00 12.55
C VAL A 71 22.27 -12.56 11.77
N ALA A 72 22.27 -13.86 11.46
CA ALA A 72 23.33 -14.49 10.66
C ALA A 72 23.23 -14.12 9.18
N LEU A 73 22.01 -14.04 8.65
CA LEU A 73 21.76 -13.67 7.25
C LEU A 73 22.09 -12.20 6.96
N GLU A 74 21.82 -11.27 7.88
CA GLU A 74 22.12 -9.84 7.71
C GLU A 74 23.61 -9.54 7.51
N ARG A 75 24.50 -10.45 7.92
CA ARG A 75 25.96 -10.30 7.73
C ARG A 75 26.44 -10.78 6.37
N LEU A 76 25.59 -11.48 5.61
CA LEU A 76 25.95 -12.04 4.32
C LEU A 76 25.80 -10.99 3.21
N PRO A 77 26.58 -11.08 2.12
CA PRO A 77 26.33 -10.32 0.90
C PRO A 77 24.91 -10.53 0.40
N LYS A 78 24.30 -9.50 -0.22
CA LYS A 78 22.90 -9.51 -0.66
C LYS A 78 22.55 -10.73 -1.52
N ASP A 79 23.45 -11.14 -2.43
CA ASP A 79 23.23 -12.29 -3.31
C ASP A 79 23.20 -13.62 -2.54
N GLU A 80 24.03 -13.75 -1.51
CA GLU A 80 24.11 -14.94 -0.68
C GLU A 80 22.93 -15.02 0.31
N MET A 81 22.51 -13.88 0.86
CA MET A 81 21.26 -13.75 1.63
C MET A 81 20.07 -14.17 0.77
N ARG A 82 19.94 -13.60 -0.45
CA ARG A 82 18.85 -13.96 -1.38
C ARG A 82 18.81 -15.45 -1.64
N ARG A 83 19.98 -16.08 -1.88
CA ARG A 83 20.07 -17.52 -2.13
C ARG A 83 19.58 -18.35 -0.94
N GLN A 84 20.02 -18.02 0.27
CA GLN A 84 19.59 -18.74 1.47
C GLN A 84 18.11 -18.55 1.79
N VAL A 85 17.61 -17.32 1.64
CA VAL A 85 16.17 -17.02 1.78
C VAL A 85 15.38 -17.82 0.75
N HIS A 86 15.80 -17.83 -0.52
CA HIS A 86 15.13 -18.60 -1.56
C HIS A 86 15.08 -20.10 -1.24
N GLU A 87 16.20 -20.69 -0.82
CA GLU A 87 16.28 -22.11 -0.45
C GLU A 87 15.29 -22.45 0.68
N PHE A 88 15.28 -21.64 1.74
CA PHE A 88 14.37 -21.82 2.87
C PHE A 88 12.89 -21.65 2.46
N VAL A 89 12.56 -20.57 1.73
CA VAL A 89 11.18 -20.29 1.29
C VAL A 89 10.67 -21.41 0.38
N SER A 90 11.52 -21.89 -0.54
CA SER A 90 11.19 -23.00 -1.45
C SER A 90 10.92 -24.29 -0.67
N GLU A 91 11.78 -24.62 0.30
CA GLU A 91 11.61 -25.80 1.15
C GLU A 91 10.29 -25.73 1.95
N LYS A 92 10.01 -24.58 2.59
CA LYS A 92 8.79 -24.39 3.37
C LYS A 92 7.51 -24.38 2.55
N THR A 93 7.53 -23.74 1.40
CA THR A 93 6.39 -23.75 0.47
C THR A 93 6.04 -25.18 0.05
N ARG A 94 7.07 -26.03 -0.15
CA ARG A 94 6.89 -27.46 -0.45
C ARG A 94 6.37 -28.25 0.76
N GLN A 95 6.90 -28.01 1.97
CA GLN A 95 6.46 -28.70 3.20
C GLN A 95 4.98 -28.42 3.51
N GLU A 96 4.55 -27.16 3.42
CA GLU A 96 3.19 -26.70 3.69
C GLU A 96 2.20 -26.95 2.53
N ARG A 97 2.67 -27.58 1.44
CA ARG A 97 1.90 -27.85 0.21
C ARG A 97 1.19 -26.60 -0.34
N MET A 98 1.86 -25.45 -0.25
CA MET A 98 1.30 -24.20 -0.75
C MET A 98 1.32 -24.19 -2.28
N ALA A 99 0.21 -23.79 -2.88
CA ALA A 99 0.10 -23.61 -4.33
C ALA A 99 0.62 -22.22 -4.72
N ILE A 100 1.94 -22.06 -4.73
CA ILE A 100 2.66 -20.87 -5.19
C ILE A 100 3.38 -21.19 -6.49
N ASN A 101 3.31 -20.29 -7.47
CA ASN A 101 4.09 -20.42 -8.71
C ASN A 101 5.50 -19.82 -8.54
N THR A 102 6.41 -20.10 -9.49
CA THR A 102 7.81 -19.63 -9.39
C THR A 102 7.93 -18.10 -9.31
N ALA A 103 7.11 -17.36 -10.07
CA ALA A 103 7.14 -15.89 -10.05
C ALA A 103 6.63 -15.33 -8.71
N GLU A 104 5.63 -15.97 -8.09
CA GLU A 104 5.14 -15.63 -6.76
C GLU A 104 6.16 -15.96 -5.67
N LEU A 105 6.90 -17.07 -5.82
CA LEU A 105 7.98 -17.45 -4.93
C LEU A 105 9.12 -16.43 -4.98
N ASP A 106 9.56 -16.05 -6.19
CA ASP A 106 10.62 -15.06 -6.39
C ASP A 106 10.20 -13.69 -5.84
N ALA A 107 8.96 -13.26 -6.11
CA ALA A 107 8.43 -12.02 -5.55
C ALA A 107 8.36 -12.05 -4.02
N LEU A 108 8.02 -13.20 -3.43
CA LEU A 108 8.01 -13.37 -1.98
C LEU A 108 9.43 -13.27 -1.41
N VAL A 109 10.40 -13.95 -2.04
CA VAL A 109 11.82 -13.87 -1.66
C VAL A 109 12.33 -12.43 -1.75
N ASP A 110 11.99 -11.71 -2.83
CA ASP A 110 12.36 -10.31 -2.99
C ASP A 110 11.77 -9.43 -1.90
N ASP A 111 10.47 -9.58 -1.60
CA ASP A 111 9.81 -8.86 -0.52
C ASP A 111 10.50 -9.11 0.84
N ILE A 112 10.89 -10.37 1.12
CA ILE A 112 11.58 -10.75 2.36
C ILE A 112 12.99 -10.17 2.41
N VAL A 113 13.75 -10.29 1.32
CA VAL A 113 15.11 -9.75 1.24
C VAL A 113 15.09 -8.23 1.37
N ASP A 114 14.15 -7.56 0.72
CA ASP A 114 14.00 -6.11 0.83
C ASP A 114 13.54 -5.69 2.22
N GLU A 115 12.73 -6.49 2.92
CA GLU A 115 12.43 -6.26 4.34
C GLU A 115 13.66 -6.46 5.23
N MET A 116 14.48 -7.47 4.94
CA MET A 116 15.74 -7.73 5.65
C MET A 116 16.83 -6.69 5.38
N VAL A 117 16.82 -6.03 4.21
CA VAL A 117 17.77 -4.97 3.86
C VAL A 117 17.23 -3.58 4.24
N GLY A 118 15.93 -3.37 4.12
CA GLY A 118 15.22 -2.11 4.35
C GLY A 118 14.86 -1.86 5.81
N LEU A 119 13.90 -0.95 6.03
CA LEU A 119 13.40 -0.62 7.38
C LEU A 119 12.22 -1.53 7.81
N GLY A 120 11.97 -2.58 7.03
CA GLY A 120 10.94 -3.59 7.22
C GLY A 120 9.55 -3.00 7.45
N PRO A 121 8.85 -3.38 8.53
CA PRO A 121 7.45 -3.00 8.74
C PRO A 121 7.24 -1.49 8.98
N LEU A 122 8.30 -0.71 9.15
CA LEU A 122 8.22 0.76 9.26
C LEU A 122 8.12 1.48 7.91
N GLU A 123 8.55 0.86 6.81
CA GLU A 123 8.58 1.54 5.52
C GLU A 123 7.23 2.09 5.05
N PRO A 124 6.10 1.36 5.15
CA PRO A 124 4.81 1.88 4.74
C PRO A 124 4.42 3.15 5.52
N LEU A 125 4.75 3.19 6.82
CA LEU A 125 4.44 4.33 7.69
C LEU A 125 5.34 5.54 7.40
N LEU A 126 6.61 5.29 7.09
CA LEU A 126 7.54 6.35 6.69
C LEU A 126 7.14 6.95 5.33
N LYS A 127 6.63 6.14 4.40
CA LYS A 127 6.16 6.59 3.08
C LYS A 127 4.81 7.34 3.14
N ASP A 128 3.97 7.09 4.14
CA ASP A 128 2.64 7.71 4.27
C ASP A 128 2.69 9.22 4.60
N PRO A 129 2.27 10.13 3.71
CA PRO A 129 2.38 11.58 3.92
C PRO A 129 1.46 12.13 5.02
N GLU A 130 0.44 11.38 5.45
CA GLU A 130 -0.50 11.83 6.50
C GLU A 130 0.04 11.61 7.92
N ILE A 131 1.12 10.82 8.07
CA ILE A 131 1.78 10.56 9.35
C ILE A 131 2.89 11.59 9.57
N ASN A 132 2.88 12.26 10.73
CA ASN A 132 3.98 13.16 11.12
C ASN A 132 4.92 12.52 12.15
N ASP A 133 4.39 11.88 13.20
CA ASP A 133 5.20 11.22 14.23
C ASP A 133 4.86 9.72 14.31
N ILE A 134 5.87 8.88 14.56
CA ILE A 134 5.74 7.44 14.84
C ILE A 134 6.36 7.19 16.21
N LEU A 135 5.59 6.59 17.12
CA LEU A 135 6.01 6.30 18.48
C LEU A 135 5.87 4.79 18.74
N ILE A 136 6.92 4.17 19.27
CA ILE A 136 6.95 2.72 19.52
C ILE A 136 7.37 2.52 20.97
N ASN A 137 6.49 1.94 21.76
CA ASN A 137 6.70 1.60 23.16
C ASN A 137 6.81 0.09 23.29
N GLY A 138 7.91 -0.47 22.77
CA GLY A 138 8.06 -1.91 22.57
C GLY A 138 7.32 -2.42 21.33
N HIS A 139 7.62 -3.67 20.96
CA HIS A 139 7.21 -4.24 19.66
C HIS A 139 5.68 -4.46 19.51
N GLN A 140 4.92 -4.44 20.62
CA GLN A 140 3.47 -4.67 20.60
C GLN A 140 2.63 -3.39 20.67
N ASN A 141 3.23 -2.27 21.10
CA ASN A 141 2.49 -1.05 21.39
C ASN A 141 3.03 0.13 20.57
N CYS A 142 2.36 0.39 19.45
CA CYS A 142 2.79 1.37 18.46
C CYS A 142 1.72 2.42 18.22
N PHE A 143 2.14 3.66 17.98
CA PHE A 143 1.28 4.78 17.71
C PHE A 143 1.81 5.61 16.55
N VAL A 144 0.90 6.25 15.85
CA VAL A 144 1.21 7.25 14.82
C VAL A 144 0.39 8.50 15.08
N GLU A 145 0.98 9.64 14.79
CA GLU A 145 0.31 10.92 14.83
C GLU A 145 -0.15 11.27 13.41
N ARG A 146 -1.47 11.47 13.26
CA ARG A 146 -2.10 11.98 12.04
C ARG A 146 -2.91 13.24 12.37
N ARG A 147 -2.58 14.36 11.73
CA ARG A 147 -3.31 15.64 11.83
C ARG A 147 -3.52 16.16 13.27
N GLY A 148 -2.47 16.15 14.07
CA GLY A 148 -2.44 16.47 15.49
C GLY A 148 -3.01 15.40 16.43
N LYS A 149 -3.40 14.22 15.95
CA LYS A 149 -4.07 13.19 16.77
C LYS A 149 -3.26 11.91 16.81
N LEU A 150 -2.98 11.44 18.03
CA LEU A 150 -2.32 10.16 18.24
C LEU A 150 -3.32 9.00 18.04
N GLN A 151 -2.91 8.00 17.27
CA GLN A 151 -3.69 6.82 16.93
C GLN A 151 -2.85 5.58 17.17
N GLN A 152 -3.41 4.60 17.88
CA GLN A 152 -2.76 3.31 18.04
C GLN A 152 -2.83 2.54 16.71
N VAL A 153 -1.72 1.93 16.31
CA VAL A 153 -1.63 1.13 15.08
C VAL A 153 -0.93 -0.19 15.35
N HIS A 154 -1.28 -1.20 14.56
CA HIS A 154 -0.56 -2.46 14.57
C HIS A 154 0.58 -2.40 13.55
N ILE A 155 1.82 -2.48 14.06
CA ILE A 155 3.01 -2.71 13.24
C ILE A 155 3.37 -4.18 13.42
N PRO A 156 3.53 -4.97 12.35
CA PRO A 156 3.79 -6.40 12.43
C PRO A 156 5.25 -6.70 12.81
N PHE A 157 5.71 -6.19 13.96
CA PHE A 157 6.95 -6.63 14.57
C PHE A 157 6.80 -8.07 15.06
N LYS A 158 7.86 -8.86 14.89
CA LYS A 158 7.87 -10.26 15.31
C LYS A 158 8.00 -10.37 16.83
N ASP A 159 9.07 -9.76 17.34
CA ASP A 159 9.51 -9.80 18.72
C ASP A 159 10.33 -8.53 19.02
N GLU A 160 10.76 -8.40 20.28
CA GLU A 160 11.63 -7.30 20.71
C GLU A 160 12.96 -7.28 19.95
N ALA A 161 13.52 -8.45 19.63
CA ALA A 161 14.77 -8.57 18.89
C ALA A 161 14.63 -8.02 17.46
N HIS A 162 13.50 -8.23 16.80
CA HIS A 162 13.21 -7.65 15.49
C HIS A 162 13.21 -6.13 15.54
N LEU A 163 12.58 -5.52 16.54
CA LEU A 163 12.62 -4.07 16.73
C LEU A 163 14.05 -3.57 16.96
N LEU A 164 14.83 -4.23 17.82
CA LEU A 164 16.24 -3.89 18.06
C LEU A 164 17.10 -3.94 16.80
N ARG A 165 16.91 -4.94 15.93
CA ARG A 165 17.62 -5.01 14.64
C ARG A 165 17.32 -3.80 13.75
N ILE A 166 16.05 -3.40 13.66
CA ILE A 166 15.64 -2.24 12.86
C ILE A 166 16.26 -0.96 13.45
N ILE A 167 16.23 -0.80 14.77
CA ILE A 167 16.89 0.33 15.46
C ILE A 167 18.38 0.37 15.10
N ASN A 168 19.08 -0.76 15.25
CA ASN A 168 20.51 -0.89 14.96
C ASN A 168 20.83 -0.55 13.50
N LYS A 169 19.99 -0.98 12.57
CA LYS A 169 20.13 -0.68 11.15
C LYS A 169 19.99 0.82 10.87
N ILE A 170 18.98 1.48 11.45
CA ILE A 170 18.77 2.93 11.30
C ILE A 170 19.98 3.71 11.81
N VAL A 171 20.48 3.38 13.01
CA VAL A 171 21.61 4.12 13.59
C VAL A 171 22.92 3.83 12.88
N ALA A 172 23.15 2.59 12.42
CA ALA A 172 24.33 2.21 11.66
C ALA A 172 24.41 2.96 10.33
N ALA A 173 23.28 3.14 9.63
CA ALA A 173 23.22 3.91 8.39
C ALA A 173 23.62 5.39 8.56
N VAL A 174 23.53 5.92 9.79
CA VAL A 174 23.89 7.31 10.15
C VAL A 174 25.24 7.36 10.86
N GLY A 175 25.97 6.23 10.97
CA GLY A 175 27.27 6.16 11.65
C GLY A 175 27.19 6.31 13.17
N ARG A 176 26.05 5.96 13.77
CA ARG A 176 25.82 5.92 15.22
C ARG A 176 25.72 4.47 15.70
N ARG A 177 25.83 4.27 17.01
CA ARG A 177 25.64 2.98 17.67
C ARG A 177 24.71 3.12 18.87
N VAL A 178 24.02 2.04 19.20
CA VAL A 178 23.21 1.92 20.40
C VAL A 178 23.40 0.52 20.95
N ASP A 179 23.77 0.43 22.22
CA ASP A 179 24.07 -0.82 22.93
C ASP A 179 23.87 -0.61 24.43
N GLU A 180 24.06 -1.64 25.25
CA GLU A 180 23.82 -1.56 26.70
C GLU A 180 24.76 -0.56 27.41
N SER A 181 25.92 -0.21 26.81
CA SER A 181 26.84 0.80 27.33
C SER A 181 26.43 2.23 26.94
N ALA A 182 25.77 2.37 25.79
CA ALA A 182 25.21 3.62 25.26
C ALA A 182 23.74 3.39 24.85
N PRO A 183 22.80 3.32 25.82
CA PRO A 183 21.45 2.82 25.58
C PRO A 183 20.51 3.84 24.94
N MET A 184 20.97 5.05 24.67
CA MET A 184 20.16 6.12 24.07
C MET A 184 20.89 6.71 22.86
N VAL A 185 20.13 7.05 21.83
CA VAL A 185 20.67 7.58 20.59
C VAL A 185 19.72 8.57 19.95
N ASP A 186 20.28 9.69 19.50
CA ASP A 186 19.64 10.65 18.63
C ASP A 186 20.35 10.64 17.27
N ALA A 187 19.57 10.54 16.20
CA ALA A 187 20.06 10.48 14.84
C ALA A 187 19.15 11.24 13.87
N ARG A 188 19.73 11.58 12.71
CA ARG A 188 18.98 12.08 11.57
C ARG A 188 18.99 11.02 10.49
N MET A 189 17.83 10.50 10.17
CA MET A 189 17.66 9.47 9.15
C MET A 189 18.00 10.02 7.75
N LEU A 190 18.24 9.10 6.81
CA LEU A 190 18.59 9.43 5.42
C LEU A 190 17.48 10.22 4.69
N ASP A 191 16.22 10.03 5.10
CA ASP A 191 15.07 10.78 4.59
C ASP A 191 14.95 12.20 5.21
N GLY A 192 15.83 12.55 6.15
CA GLY A 192 15.85 13.81 6.89
C GLY A 192 15.03 13.82 8.17
N SER A 193 14.29 12.75 8.47
CA SER A 193 13.50 12.58 9.69
C SER A 193 14.39 12.52 10.93
N ARG A 194 13.86 12.95 12.07
CA ARG A 194 14.54 12.84 13.37
C ARG A 194 14.18 11.50 13.99
N PHE A 195 15.20 10.79 14.45
CA PHE A 195 15.07 9.48 15.08
C PHE A 195 15.69 9.53 16.48
N ASN A 196 14.92 9.12 17.47
CA ASN A 196 15.38 8.88 18.83
C ASN A 196 15.04 7.45 19.21
N ALA A 197 15.97 6.76 19.85
CA ALA A 197 15.72 5.47 20.47
C ALA A 197 16.36 5.36 21.84
N ALA A 198 15.69 4.61 22.72
CA ALA A 198 16.19 4.21 24.03
C ALA A 198 15.96 2.70 24.22
N ILE A 199 17.00 1.97 24.59
CA ILE A 199 16.96 0.52 24.83
C ILE A 199 17.25 0.21 26.30
N ARG A 200 17.24 -1.06 26.69
CA ARG A 200 17.64 -1.46 28.04
C ARG A 200 19.09 -1.01 28.34
N PRO A 201 19.38 -0.54 29.57
CA PRO A 201 18.53 -0.54 30.76
C PRO A 201 17.57 0.65 30.92
N VAL A 202 17.54 1.61 29.99
CA VAL A 202 16.69 2.82 30.10
C VAL A 202 15.22 2.51 29.81
N GLY A 203 14.96 1.75 28.75
CA GLY A 203 13.61 1.25 28.42
C GLY A 203 13.31 -0.03 29.19
N VAL A 204 12.59 0.06 30.32
CA VAL A 204 12.31 -1.07 31.21
C VAL A 204 11.47 -2.14 30.51
N ASP A 205 10.40 -1.73 29.84
CA ASP A 205 9.44 -2.63 29.17
C ASP A 205 9.86 -3.02 27.75
N GLY A 206 11.04 -2.58 27.31
CA GLY A 206 11.58 -2.81 25.97
C GLY A 206 12.05 -1.54 25.26
N PRO A 207 12.45 -1.66 23.98
CA PRO A 207 12.94 -0.54 23.18
C PRO A 207 11.86 0.52 22.95
N LEU A 208 12.20 1.77 23.24
CA LEU A 208 11.39 2.94 22.97
C LEU A 208 11.94 3.65 21.74
N VAL A 209 11.08 4.04 20.80
CA VAL A 209 11.47 4.75 19.59
C VAL A 209 10.51 5.89 19.32
N SER A 210 11.07 7.03 18.92
CA SER A 210 10.34 8.17 18.40
C SER A 210 10.92 8.60 17.07
N ILE A 211 10.09 8.61 16.03
CA ILE A 211 10.45 9.09 14.70
C ILE A 211 9.57 10.27 14.36
N ARG A 212 10.17 11.45 14.25
CA ARG A 212 9.51 12.67 13.79
C ARG A 212 9.86 12.92 12.34
N LYS A 213 8.87 12.73 11.48
CA LYS A 213 9.05 12.86 10.03
C LYS A 213 9.25 14.31 9.64
N PHE A 214 10.11 14.50 8.65
CA PHE A 214 10.28 15.82 8.07
C PHE A 214 9.07 16.15 7.20
N SER A 215 8.23 17.10 7.61
CA SER A 215 7.07 17.49 6.82
C SER A 215 7.51 18.08 5.47
N LYS A 216 7.00 17.50 4.39
CA LYS A 216 7.22 18.03 3.03
C LYS A 216 6.48 19.37 2.83
N ASN A 217 5.44 19.62 3.61
CA ASN A 217 4.66 20.85 3.58
C ASN A 217 5.40 21.95 4.35
N LYS A 218 6.27 22.67 3.64
CA LYS A 218 6.90 23.88 4.17
C LYS A 218 5.80 24.89 4.52
N LEU A 219 5.68 25.28 5.79
CA LEU A 219 4.84 26.42 6.15
C LEU A 219 5.45 27.68 5.54
N GLY A 220 4.76 28.27 4.58
CA GLY A 220 5.09 29.61 4.08
C GLY A 220 4.67 30.68 5.08
N LEU A 221 5.23 31.88 4.93
CA LEU A 221 4.90 33.03 5.77
C LEU A 221 3.39 33.33 5.80
N HIS A 222 2.72 33.22 4.64
CA HIS A 222 1.27 33.39 4.52
C HIS A 222 0.50 32.40 5.42
N LYS A 223 0.92 31.13 5.48
CA LYS A 223 0.27 30.13 6.35
C LYS A 223 0.49 30.44 7.82
N LEU A 224 1.65 30.99 8.19
CA LEU A 224 1.90 31.39 9.58
C LEU A 224 0.96 32.52 10.01
N VAL A 225 0.66 33.47 9.10
CA VAL A 225 -0.36 34.51 9.32
C VAL A 225 -1.75 33.88 9.43
N GLU A 226 -2.12 32.98 8.50
CA GLU A 226 -3.42 32.28 8.53
C GLU A 226 -3.63 31.47 9.82
N PHE A 227 -2.58 30.81 10.32
CA PHE A 227 -2.61 30.08 11.59
C PHE A 227 -2.53 30.98 12.82
N GLY A 228 -2.42 32.31 12.65
CA GLY A 228 -2.30 33.27 13.75
C GLY A 228 -0.99 33.15 14.54
N ALA A 229 0.01 32.46 13.98
CA ALA A 229 1.32 32.31 14.61
C ALA A 229 2.15 33.60 14.53
N ILE A 230 1.88 34.44 13.52
CA ILE A 230 2.48 35.78 13.34
C ILE A 230 1.41 36.75 12.83
N THR A 231 1.56 38.04 13.14
CA THR A 231 0.69 39.09 12.61
C THR A 231 1.12 39.54 11.22
N GLN A 232 0.16 39.95 10.39
CA GLN A 232 0.43 40.59 9.11
C GLN A 232 0.79 42.05 9.39
N ASN A 233 2.03 42.44 9.08
CA ASN A 233 2.43 43.84 9.06
C ASN A 233 2.03 44.50 7.73
#